data_AF-A0A848DBN4-F1
#
_entry.id   AF-A0A848DBN4-F1
#
_cell.length_a   1.000
_cell.length_b   1.000
_cell.length_c   1.000
_cell.angle_alpha   90.00
_cell.angle_beta   90.00
_cell.angle_gamma   90.00
#
_symmetry.space_group_name_H-M   'P 1'
#
loop_
_entity.id
_entity.type
_entity.pdbx_description
1 polymer ?
#
loop_
_entity_poly.entity_id
_entity_poly.type
_entity_poly.pdbx_seq_one_letter_code
_entity_poly.pdbx_strand_id
1 'polypeptide(L)'
;MNFKVATLVIVSILALSLTIAADAHMPGAKPLPDFELTPIVINDGETEVEITIEDVGKYHGDICVCGSCAFRATQSGISQIWGDEIPARDDIRIISRLPTPGSKDCFQYITGTGQGLETNTKGEYKMILPDGTVVANMTKKNLKKPSKQVSIDYFKFDICRISTGESFEVAVKEQVFPDGYFELRKKVKFGIPENATSEEKALFKSDWENIRDRFLTSPDWQLFDGVEEPEEENDVAGGAIFFSILVIASFLLVSLMYSKRSKE
;
A
#
# COMPACT_ATOMS: atom_id res chain seq x y z
N MET A 1 -38.86 -3.20 -30.07
CA MET A 1 -38.87 -2.66 -28.70
C MET A 1 -38.05 -3.63 -27.86
N ASN A 2 -36.72 -3.45 -27.86
CA ASN A 2 -35.79 -4.43 -27.31
C ASN A 2 -35.36 -3.98 -25.92
N PHE A 3 -35.88 -4.67 -24.90
CA PHE A 3 -35.47 -4.48 -23.51
C PHE A 3 -34.06 -5.04 -23.33
N LYS A 4 -33.13 -4.16 -22.94
CA LYS A 4 -31.82 -4.53 -22.39
C LYS A 4 -32.07 -5.26 -21.07
N VAL A 5 -31.72 -6.54 -21.01
CA VAL A 5 -31.66 -7.27 -19.74
C VAL A 5 -30.33 -6.90 -19.09
N ALA A 6 -30.39 -6.02 -18.09
CA ALA A 6 -29.29 -5.80 -17.18
C ALA A 6 -29.23 -7.01 -16.24
N THR A 7 -28.22 -7.86 -16.41
CA THR A 7 -27.97 -8.98 -15.51
C THR A 7 -27.30 -8.46 -14.25
N LEU A 8 -28.12 -8.24 -13.22
CA LEU A 8 -27.69 -7.99 -11.85
C LEU A 8 -27.10 -9.31 -11.30
N VAL A 9 -25.78 -9.40 -11.19
CA VAL A 9 -25.13 -10.54 -10.53
C VAL A 9 -25.24 -10.33 -9.02
N ILE A 10 -26.14 -11.07 -8.39
CA ILE A 10 -26.31 -11.11 -6.94
C ILE A 10 -25.18 -11.98 -6.38
N VAL A 11 -24.24 -11.36 -5.65
CA VAL A 11 -23.19 -12.06 -4.90
C VAL A 11 -23.84 -12.84 -3.76
N SER A 12 -23.95 -14.16 -3.92
CA SER A 12 -24.30 -15.07 -2.83
C SER A 12 -23.12 -15.15 -1.85
N ILE A 13 -23.26 -14.48 -0.71
CA ILE A 13 -22.37 -14.63 0.45
C ILE A 13 -22.60 -16.01 1.04
N LEU A 14 -21.79 -16.98 0.63
CA LEU A 14 -21.67 -18.26 1.33
C LEU A 14 -20.83 -18.03 2.58
N ALA A 15 -21.53 -17.92 3.71
CA ALA A 15 -20.94 -17.95 5.03
C ALA A 15 -20.26 -19.31 5.28
N LEU A 16 -18.94 -19.38 5.15
CA LEU A 16 -18.14 -20.43 5.79
C LEU A 16 -16.64 -20.08 5.87
N SER A 17 -16.22 -19.58 7.04
CA SER A 17 -14.99 -20.00 7.77
C SER A 17 -14.65 -19.03 8.90
N LEU A 18 -15.46 -19.06 9.96
CA LEU A 18 -15.04 -18.57 11.27
C LEU A 18 -13.89 -19.46 11.76
N THR A 19 -12.63 -19.05 11.58
CA THR A 19 -11.46 -19.45 12.43
C THR A 19 -10.09 -18.82 12.06
N ILE A 20 -9.98 -17.86 11.13
CA ILE A 20 -8.64 -17.48 10.59
C ILE A 20 -7.96 -16.32 11.36
N ALA A 21 -8.65 -15.58 12.22
CA ALA A 21 -8.22 -14.25 12.69
C ALA A 21 -7.05 -14.19 13.71
N ALA A 22 -6.62 -15.30 14.33
CA ALA A 22 -5.73 -15.21 15.50
C ALA A 22 -4.29 -14.73 15.22
N ASP A 23 -3.77 -14.88 14.00
CA ASP A 23 -2.37 -14.54 13.68
C ASP A 23 -2.20 -13.17 12.97
N ALA A 24 -3.27 -12.65 12.36
CA ALA A 24 -3.30 -11.37 11.64
C ALA A 24 -3.47 -10.18 12.61
N HIS A 25 -4.31 -10.40 13.60
CA HIS A 25 -4.80 -9.37 14.49
C HIS A 25 -3.80 -9.05 15.61
N MET A 26 -3.72 -7.77 15.98
CA MET A 26 -3.12 -7.34 17.24
C MET A 26 -4.24 -7.15 18.27
N PRO A 27 -4.44 -8.10 19.21
CA PRO A 27 -5.55 -8.01 20.14
C PRO A 27 -5.51 -6.72 20.97
N GLY A 28 -6.64 -6.02 21.00
CA GLY A 28 -6.79 -4.76 21.74
C GLY A 28 -6.04 -3.58 21.10
N ALA A 29 -5.73 -3.68 19.81
CA ALA A 29 -5.25 -2.53 19.05
C ALA A 29 -6.35 -1.47 18.89
N LYS A 30 -5.96 -0.20 18.82
CA LYS A 30 -6.87 0.91 18.54
C LYS A 30 -7.52 0.77 17.14
N PRO A 31 -8.71 1.37 16.92
CA PRO A 31 -9.33 1.45 15.59
C PRO A 31 -8.36 2.00 14.53
N LEU A 32 -8.65 1.73 13.26
CA LEU A 32 -7.93 2.37 12.17
C LEU A 32 -8.10 3.90 12.25
N PRO A 33 -7.09 4.69 11.87
CA PRO A 33 -7.28 6.12 11.68
C PRO A 33 -8.23 6.37 10.50
N ASP A 34 -8.66 7.62 10.33
CA ASP A 34 -9.21 8.03 9.04
C ASP A 34 -8.06 8.04 8.02
N PHE A 35 -8.27 7.40 6.87
CA PHE A 35 -7.32 7.37 5.77
C PHE A 35 -8.09 7.33 4.44
N GLU A 36 -7.43 7.81 3.39
CA GLU A 36 -7.93 7.73 2.02
C GLU A 36 -6.82 7.11 1.17
N LEU A 37 -6.97 5.84 0.83
CA LEU A 37 -6.12 5.15 -0.13
C LEU A 37 -6.91 4.89 -1.40
N THR A 38 -6.31 5.22 -2.55
CA THR A 38 -6.88 4.85 -3.84
C THR A 38 -6.92 3.33 -3.98
N PRO A 39 -7.87 2.77 -4.74
CA PRO A 39 -7.85 1.35 -5.06
C PRO A 39 -6.69 1.03 -6.01
N ILE A 40 -6.25 -0.23 -6.00
CA ILE A 40 -5.45 -0.78 -7.10
C ILE A 40 -6.43 -1.17 -8.21
N VAL A 41 -6.31 -0.53 -9.37
CA VAL A 41 -7.14 -0.82 -10.55
C VAL A 41 -6.39 -1.78 -11.47
N ILE A 42 -6.99 -2.91 -11.84
CA ILE A 42 -6.38 -3.91 -12.73
C ILE A 42 -7.40 -4.44 -13.74
N ASN A 43 -6.92 -4.84 -14.91
CA ASN A 43 -7.73 -5.51 -15.92
C ASN A 43 -7.69 -7.04 -15.71
N ASP A 44 -8.80 -7.63 -15.30
CA ASP A 44 -9.01 -9.06 -15.10
C ASP A 44 -9.77 -9.66 -16.29
N GLY A 45 -9.06 -9.99 -17.36
CA GLY A 45 -9.63 -10.65 -18.55
C GLY A 45 -10.78 -9.85 -19.19
N GLU A 46 -10.52 -8.58 -19.52
CA GLU A 46 -11.46 -7.58 -20.07
C GLU A 46 -12.38 -6.91 -19.04
N THR A 47 -12.34 -7.32 -17.77
CA THR A 47 -13.09 -6.66 -16.69
C THR A 47 -12.16 -5.81 -15.85
N GLU A 48 -12.42 -4.51 -15.76
CA GLU A 48 -11.72 -3.64 -14.81
C GLU A 48 -12.21 -3.94 -13.37
N VAL A 49 -11.26 -4.16 -12.47
CA VAL A 49 -11.52 -4.47 -11.06
C VAL A 49 -10.76 -3.46 -10.20
N GLU A 50 -11.49 -2.80 -9.31
CA GLU A 50 -10.92 -1.99 -8.24
C GLU A 50 -10.71 -2.88 -7.00
N ILE A 51 -9.49 -2.91 -6.48
CA ILE A 51 -9.14 -3.64 -5.26
C ILE A 51 -8.82 -2.61 -4.17
N THR A 52 -9.67 -2.54 -3.15
CA THR A 52 -9.44 -1.66 -1.98
C THR A 52 -8.61 -2.36 -0.91
N ILE A 53 -8.02 -1.58 0.02
CA ILE A 53 -7.34 -2.15 1.19
C ILE A 53 -8.35 -2.87 2.11
N GLU A 54 -9.59 -2.41 2.14
CA GLU A 54 -10.70 -3.02 2.88
C GLU A 54 -11.06 -4.40 2.33
N ASP A 55 -11.05 -4.59 1.00
CA ASP A 55 -11.28 -5.89 0.38
C ASP A 55 -10.19 -6.90 0.78
N VAL A 56 -8.94 -6.46 0.74
CA VAL A 56 -7.79 -7.25 1.22
C VAL A 56 -7.92 -7.54 2.71
N GLY A 57 -8.30 -6.54 3.50
CA GLY A 57 -8.53 -6.66 4.94
C GLY A 57 -9.63 -7.65 5.26
N LYS A 58 -10.72 -7.66 4.50
CA LYS A 58 -11.83 -8.61 4.62
C LYS A 58 -11.40 -10.03 4.24
N TYR A 59 -10.60 -10.19 3.19
CA TYR A 59 -10.05 -11.47 2.77
C TYR A 59 -9.08 -12.05 3.82
N HIS A 60 -8.21 -11.22 4.36
CA HIS A 60 -7.22 -11.60 5.36
C HIS A 60 -7.83 -11.80 6.76
N GLY A 61 -8.83 -10.99 7.09
CA GLY A 61 -9.50 -10.91 8.39
C GLY A 61 -9.14 -9.69 9.25
N ASP A 62 -8.19 -8.85 8.81
CA ASP A 62 -7.82 -7.56 9.43
C ASP A 62 -6.95 -6.73 8.46
N ILE A 63 -6.86 -5.40 8.66
CA ILE A 63 -5.86 -4.53 8.01
C ILE A 63 -4.64 -4.46 8.94
N CYS A 64 -3.68 -5.36 8.72
CA CYS A 64 -2.46 -5.45 9.53
C CYS A 64 -1.27 -4.73 8.87
N VAL A 65 -0.22 -4.44 9.65
CA VAL A 65 1.06 -3.83 9.18
C VAL A 65 1.57 -4.48 7.88
N CYS A 66 1.59 -5.81 7.81
CA CYS A 66 2.15 -6.51 6.65
C CYS A 66 1.23 -6.44 5.42
N GLY A 67 -0.10 -6.38 5.63
CA GLY A 67 -1.07 -6.24 4.56
C GLY A 67 -1.10 -4.82 4.00
N SER A 68 -1.13 -3.80 4.86
CA SER A 68 -1.07 -2.40 4.43
C SER A 68 0.25 -2.07 3.72
N CYS A 69 1.37 -2.56 4.24
CA CYS A 69 2.67 -2.45 3.56
C CYS A 69 2.66 -3.09 2.17
N ALA A 70 2.14 -4.31 2.03
CA ALA A 70 2.10 -5.04 0.76
C ALA A 70 1.19 -4.35 -0.27
N PHE A 71 0.05 -3.83 0.16
CA PHE A 71 -0.87 -3.09 -0.69
C PHE A 71 -0.22 -1.82 -1.22
N ARG A 72 0.34 -0.99 -0.33
CA ARG A 72 1.05 0.24 -0.69
C ARG A 72 2.25 -0.04 -1.59
N ALA A 73 3.02 -1.07 -1.29
CA ALA A 73 4.14 -1.45 -2.14
C ALA A 73 3.68 -1.84 -3.55
N THR A 74 2.53 -2.50 -3.67
CA THR A 74 1.97 -2.84 -4.98
C THR A 74 1.51 -1.60 -5.74
N GLN A 75 0.89 -0.62 -5.06
CA GLN A 75 0.54 0.67 -5.68
C GLN A 75 1.78 1.38 -6.23
N SER A 76 2.82 1.54 -5.40
CA SER A 76 4.05 2.20 -5.82
C SER A 76 4.71 1.45 -6.99
N GLY A 77 4.85 0.13 -6.90
CA GLY A 77 5.47 -0.65 -7.97
C GLY A 77 4.67 -0.64 -9.28
N ILE A 78 3.32 -0.64 -9.22
CA ILE A 78 2.48 -0.48 -10.42
C ILE A 78 2.70 0.89 -11.04
N SER A 79 2.67 1.97 -10.23
CA SER A 79 2.89 3.33 -10.71
C SER A 79 4.26 3.49 -11.40
N GLN A 80 5.31 2.86 -10.87
CA GLN A 80 6.65 2.93 -11.45
C GLN A 80 6.78 2.18 -12.79
N ILE A 81 6.07 1.06 -12.96
CA ILE A 81 6.24 0.19 -14.14
C ILE A 81 5.21 0.51 -15.24
N TRP A 82 3.97 0.82 -14.86
CA TRP A 82 2.88 1.06 -15.80
C TRP A 82 2.52 2.55 -15.95
N GLY A 83 2.94 3.42 -15.02
CA GLY A 83 2.54 4.82 -15.02
C GLY A 83 1.02 4.94 -14.93
N ASP A 84 0.41 5.49 -15.97
CA ASP A 84 -1.05 5.65 -16.09
C ASP A 84 -1.75 4.44 -16.73
N GLU A 85 -1.01 3.44 -17.21
CA GLU A 85 -1.59 2.23 -17.80
C GLU A 85 -2.22 1.34 -16.70
N ILE A 86 -3.43 0.84 -16.94
CA ILE A 86 -4.04 -0.16 -16.07
C ILE A 86 -3.42 -1.53 -16.36
N PRO A 87 -2.71 -2.17 -15.42
CA PRO A 87 -2.05 -3.44 -15.67
C PRO A 87 -3.07 -4.56 -15.87
N ALA A 88 -2.80 -5.44 -16.84
CA ALA A 88 -3.49 -6.72 -16.94
C ALA A 88 -3.06 -7.64 -15.78
N ARG A 89 -4.01 -8.26 -15.09
CA ARG A 89 -3.73 -9.06 -13.88
C ARG A 89 -2.75 -10.20 -14.15
N ASP A 90 -2.86 -10.86 -15.30
CA ASP A 90 -1.96 -11.94 -15.74
C ASP A 90 -0.61 -11.47 -16.26
N ASP A 91 -0.41 -10.16 -16.39
CA ASP A 91 0.89 -9.56 -16.69
C ASP A 91 1.64 -9.10 -15.42
N ILE A 92 1.02 -9.24 -14.24
CA ILE A 92 1.62 -8.88 -12.96
C ILE A 92 2.33 -10.10 -12.36
N ARG A 93 3.61 -9.93 -12.03
CA ARG A 93 4.35 -10.82 -11.12
C ARG A 93 4.75 -10.07 -9.86
N ILE A 94 4.53 -10.69 -8.71
CA ILE A 94 4.98 -10.20 -7.40
C ILE A 94 5.92 -11.23 -6.76
N ILE A 95 7.10 -10.78 -6.35
CA ILE A 95 8.07 -11.56 -5.57
C ILE A 95 8.21 -10.93 -4.19
N SER A 96 7.74 -11.63 -3.17
CA SER A 96 7.82 -11.18 -1.79
C SER A 96 8.97 -11.83 -1.03
N ARG A 97 9.76 -11.03 -0.32
CA ARG A 97 10.71 -11.54 0.67
C ARG A 97 10.06 -11.76 2.04
N LEU A 98 8.85 -11.25 2.29
CA LEU A 98 8.19 -11.23 3.60
C LEU A 98 7.31 -12.47 3.86
N PRO A 99 7.72 -13.42 4.73
CA PRO A 99 7.00 -14.64 5.02
C PRO A 99 5.95 -14.42 6.11
N THR A 100 4.95 -13.57 5.85
CA THR A 100 3.85 -13.34 6.80
C THR A 100 2.50 -13.60 6.15
N PRO A 101 1.48 -14.05 6.92
CA PRO A 101 0.14 -14.24 6.37
C PRO A 101 -0.44 -12.97 5.74
N GLY A 102 -0.27 -11.79 6.35
CA GLY A 102 -0.83 -10.54 5.84
C GLY A 102 -0.29 -10.13 4.47
N SER A 103 1.02 -10.14 4.28
CA SER A 103 1.62 -9.85 2.97
C SER A 103 1.26 -10.91 1.94
N LYS A 104 1.29 -12.19 2.33
CA LYS A 104 0.91 -13.31 1.45
C LYS A 104 -0.53 -13.17 0.96
N ASP A 105 -1.48 -12.96 1.87
CA ASP A 105 -2.91 -12.86 1.54
C ASP A 105 -3.17 -11.64 0.65
N CYS A 106 -2.53 -10.50 0.93
CA CYS A 106 -2.60 -9.30 0.07
C CYS A 106 -2.13 -9.57 -1.36
N PHE A 107 -0.90 -10.10 -1.53
CA PHE A 107 -0.37 -10.36 -2.87
C PHE A 107 -1.14 -11.45 -3.60
N GLN A 108 -1.63 -12.47 -2.89
CA GLN A 108 -2.50 -13.48 -3.48
C GLN A 108 -3.85 -12.92 -3.93
N TYR A 109 -4.38 -11.93 -3.20
CA TYR A 109 -5.60 -11.23 -3.58
C TYR A 109 -5.41 -10.44 -4.87
N ILE A 110 -4.37 -9.60 -4.92
CA ILE A 110 -4.07 -8.74 -6.07
C ILE A 110 -3.76 -9.57 -7.32
N THR A 111 -2.98 -10.64 -7.19
CA THR A 111 -2.61 -11.51 -8.32
C THR A 111 -3.70 -12.50 -8.71
N GLY A 112 -4.80 -12.61 -7.95
CA GLY A 112 -5.84 -13.62 -8.18
C GLY A 112 -5.40 -15.06 -7.90
N THR A 113 -4.29 -15.25 -7.17
CA THR A 113 -3.74 -16.58 -6.83
C THR A 113 -4.21 -17.10 -5.47
N GLY A 114 -5.02 -16.32 -4.75
CA GLY A 114 -5.60 -16.67 -3.45
C GLY A 114 -6.66 -17.77 -3.53
N GLN A 115 -6.79 -18.52 -2.44
CA GLN A 115 -7.84 -19.52 -2.31
C GLN A 115 -9.21 -18.84 -2.24
N GLY A 116 -10.18 -19.35 -3.01
CA GLY A 116 -11.57 -18.87 -2.99
C GLY A 116 -11.81 -17.56 -3.73
N LEU A 117 -10.84 -17.08 -4.49
CA LEU A 117 -10.99 -15.93 -5.37
C LEU A 117 -11.45 -16.39 -6.76
N GLU A 118 -12.55 -15.82 -7.22
CA GLU A 118 -13.05 -16.00 -8.58
C GLU A 118 -12.49 -14.88 -9.45
N THR A 119 -11.64 -15.25 -10.41
CA THR A 119 -10.89 -14.31 -11.27
C THR A 119 -10.88 -14.81 -12.70
N ASN A 120 -10.90 -13.90 -13.67
CA ASN A 120 -10.84 -14.27 -15.10
C ASN A 120 -9.43 -14.67 -15.51
N THR A 121 -8.42 -13.94 -15.03
CA THR A 121 -7.01 -14.22 -15.25
C THR A 121 -6.25 -14.25 -13.91
N LYS A 122 -4.98 -14.67 -13.96
CA LYS A 122 -4.12 -14.81 -12.77
C LYS A 122 -2.71 -14.36 -13.08
N GLY A 123 -2.20 -13.48 -12.24
CA GLY A 123 -0.79 -13.12 -12.22
C GLY A 123 0.06 -14.20 -11.56
N GLU A 124 1.31 -13.85 -11.28
CA GLU A 124 2.24 -14.71 -10.57
C GLU A 124 2.56 -14.15 -9.19
N TYR A 125 2.46 -14.99 -8.16
CA TYR A 125 2.97 -14.67 -6.83
C TYR A 125 4.02 -15.69 -6.40
N LYS A 126 5.19 -15.18 -6.00
CA LYS A 126 6.31 -15.98 -5.49
C LYS A 126 6.77 -15.42 -4.14
N MET A 127 7.27 -16.31 -3.30
CA MET A 127 7.95 -15.92 -2.06
C MET A 127 9.36 -16.47 -2.09
N ILE A 128 10.33 -15.55 -2.09
CA ILE A 128 11.76 -15.83 -2.12
C ILE A 128 12.38 -15.05 -0.97
N LEU A 129 12.83 -15.73 0.07
CA LEU A 129 13.40 -15.10 1.27
C LEU A 129 14.71 -14.36 0.93
N PRO A 130 15.19 -13.45 1.80
CA PRO A 130 16.43 -12.72 1.55
C PRO A 130 17.67 -13.59 1.31
N ASP A 131 17.68 -14.82 1.82
CA ASP A 131 18.75 -15.80 1.59
C ASP A 131 18.62 -16.58 0.27
N GLY A 132 17.64 -16.25 -0.57
CA GLY A 132 17.33 -16.92 -1.83
C GLY A 132 16.42 -18.14 -1.69
N THR A 133 15.99 -18.50 -0.47
CA THR A 133 15.12 -19.67 -0.27
C THR A 133 13.74 -19.45 -0.88
N VAL A 134 13.36 -20.32 -1.81
CA VAL A 134 12.00 -20.33 -2.40
C VAL A 134 11.01 -21.03 -1.45
N VAL A 135 9.96 -20.33 -1.05
CA VAL A 135 8.89 -20.88 -0.20
C VAL A 135 7.76 -21.44 -1.07
N ALA A 136 7.87 -22.71 -1.45
CA ALA A 136 6.86 -23.36 -2.30
C ALA A 136 5.50 -23.58 -1.63
N ASN A 137 5.49 -23.87 -0.32
CA ASN A 137 4.25 -24.07 0.45
C ASN A 137 4.11 -23.00 1.52
N MET A 138 3.23 -22.02 1.25
CA MET A 138 3.03 -20.82 2.06
C MET A 138 1.90 -20.96 3.09
N THR A 139 1.61 -22.19 3.56
CA THR A 139 0.68 -22.39 4.69
C THR A 139 1.19 -21.68 5.96
N LYS A 140 0.27 -21.26 6.85
CA LYS A 140 0.61 -20.63 8.13
C LYS A 140 1.68 -21.40 8.92
N LYS A 141 1.56 -22.74 8.94
CA LYS A 141 2.52 -23.62 9.61
C LYS A 141 3.94 -23.47 9.04
N ASN A 142 4.07 -23.39 7.72
CA ASN A 142 5.36 -23.30 7.06
C ASN A 142 5.96 -21.90 7.12
N LEU A 143 5.14 -20.86 7.14
CA LEU A 143 5.60 -19.48 7.31
C LEU A 143 6.12 -19.22 8.74
N LYS A 144 5.60 -19.92 9.75
CA LYS A 144 5.93 -19.67 11.16
C LYS A 144 7.43 -19.68 11.47
N LYS A 145 8.22 -20.57 10.85
CA LYS A 145 9.67 -20.65 11.08
C LYS A 145 10.41 -19.42 10.51
N PRO A 146 10.31 -19.12 9.20
CA PRO A 146 10.97 -17.93 8.63
C PRO A 146 10.41 -16.62 9.19
N SER A 147 9.13 -16.54 9.61
CA SER A 147 8.57 -15.33 10.25
C SER A 147 9.31 -14.88 11.52
N LYS A 148 10.07 -15.77 12.18
CA LYS A 148 10.86 -15.45 13.39
C LYS A 148 12.10 -14.62 13.11
N GLN A 149 12.58 -14.63 11.86
CA GLN A 149 13.81 -13.96 11.42
C GLN A 149 13.52 -12.66 10.68
N VAL A 150 12.25 -12.28 10.56
CA VAL A 150 11.83 -11.06 9.88
C VAL A 150 12.54 -9.85 10.49
N SER A 151 13.31 -9.18 9.65
CA SER A 151 13.97 -7.89 9.83
C SER A 151 13.55 -6.94 8.70
N ILE A 152 14.15 -5.75 8.63
CA ILE A 152 13.91 -4.79 7.55
C ILE A 152 14.17 -5.37 6.14
N ASP A 153 15.15 -6.27 6.00
CA ASP A 153 15.49 -6.91 4.71
C ASP A 153 14.36 -7.77 4.12
N TYR A 154 13.40 -8.16 4.94
CA TYR A 154 12.22 -8.91 4.49
C TYR A 154 11.15 -8.00 3.88
N PHE A 155 11.18 -6.69 4.15
CA PHE A 155 10.23 -5.70 3.63
C PHE A 155 10.68 -5.13 2.28
N LYS A 156 10.98 -6.06 1.36
CA LYS A 156 11.41 -5.82 -0.01
C LYS A 156 10.58 -6.68 -0.95
N PHE A 157 10.05 -6.07 -2.01
CA PHE A 157 9.11 -6.72 -2.92
C PHE A 157 9.47 -6.36 -4.35
N ASP A 158 9.54 -7.34 -5.24
CA ASP A 158 9.66 -7.04 -6.67
C ASP A 158 8.26 -7.07 -7.28
N ILE A 159 7.86 -5.95 -7.86
CA ILE A 159 6.71 -5.88 -8.77
C ILE A 159 7.29 -5.96 -10.17
N CYS A 160 6.74 -6.83 -11.03
CA CYS A 160 7.26 -7.02 -12.38
C CYS A 160 6.13 -7.07 -13.40
N ARG A 161 6.41 -6.51 -14.59
CA ARG A 161 5.63 -6.70 -15.80
C ARG A 161 6.17 -7.90 -16.56
N ILE A 162 5.37 -8.95 -16.71
CA ILE A 162 5.82 -10.23 -17.27
C ILE A 162 6.18 -10.10 -18.75
N SER A 163 5.37 -9.36 -19.51
CA SER A 163 5.46 -9.19 -20.96
C SER A 163 6.71 -8.44 -21.40
N THR A 164 7.16 -7.44 -20.63
CA THR A 164 8.36 -6.64 -20.93
C THR A 164 9.59 -7.13 -20.17
N GLY A 165 9.40 -7.84 -19.05
CA GLY A 165 10.47 -8.21 -18.13
C GLY A 165 10.93 -7.07 -17.21
N GLU A 166 10.27 -5.91 -17.27
CA GLU A 166 10.55 -4.80 -16.35
C GLU A 166 10.18 -5.17 -14.92
N SER A 167 10.97 -4.69 -13.98
CA SER A 167 10.74 -4.91 -12.56
C SER A 167 11.23 -3.74 -11.73
N PHE A 168 10.47 -3.43 -10.70
CA PHE A 168 10.79 -2.42 -9.71
C PHE A 168 10.83 -3.08 -8.33
N GLU A 169 11.96 -2.96 -7.62
CA GLU A 169 12.07 -3.38 -6.22
C GLU A 169 11.55 -2.25 -5.33
N VAL A 170 10.48 -2.54 -4.61
CA VAL A 170 9.92 -1.67 -3.58
C VAL A 170 10.52 -2.10 -2.24
N ALA A 171 11.40 -1.26 -1.68
CA ALA A 171 12.03 -1.48 -0.38
C ALA A 171 11.48 -0.48 0.64
N VAL A 172 11.05 -0.96 1.82
CA VAL A 172 10.60 -0.08 2.91
C VAL A 172 11.80 0.58 3.58
N LYS A 173 11.71 1.89 3.80
CA LYS A 173 12.68 2.70 4.53
C LYS A 173 12.83 2.19 5.97
N GLU A 174 14.07 2.06 6.44
CA GLU A 174 14.36 1.62 7.81
C GLU A 174 13.66 2.51 8.86
N GLN A 175 13.57 3.81 8.59
CA GLN A 175 12.97 4.82 9.49
C GLN A 175 11.45 4.66 9.64
N VAL A 176 10.81 3.77 8.88
CA VAL A 176 9.40 3.38 9.10
C VAL A 176 9.25 2.60 10.40
N PHE A 177 10.26 1.84 10.80
CA PHE A 177 10.23 1.00 11.99
C PHE A 177 11.00 1.67 13.14
N PRO A 178 10.44 1.70 14.37
CA PRO A 178 11.20 2.11 15.55
C PRO A 178 12.40 1.21 15.81
N ASP A 179 13.44 1.77 16.42
CA ASP A 179 14.62 1.02 16.84
C ASP A 179 14.23 -0.19 17.71
N GLY A 180 14.80 -1.36 17.41
CA GLY A 180 14.53 -2.59 18.15
C GLY A 180 13.17 -3.23 17.89
N TYR A 181 12.33 -2.69 16.99
CA TYR A 181 10.99 -3.21 16.69
C TYR A 181 11.01 -4.71 16.34
N PHE A 182 11.95 -5.17 15.51
CA PHE A 182 12.00 -6.57 15.08
C PHE A 182 12.36 -7.53 16.22
N GLU A 183 13.27 -7.14 17.10
CA GLU A 183 13.60 -7.93 18.29
C GLU A 183 12.42 -7.97 19.27
N LEU A 184 11.75 -6.83 19.48
CA LEU A 184 10.55 -6.76 20.29
C LEU A 184 9.41 -7.61 19.72
N ARG A 185 9.17 -7.53 18.40
CA ARG A 185 8.22 -8.39 17.68
C ARG A 185 8.53 -9.86 17.90
N LYS A 186 9.80 -10.24 17.80
CA LYS A 186 10.26 -11.61 17.97
C LYS A 186 10.01 -12.11 19.39
N LYS A 187 10.26 -11.26 20.39
CA LYS A 187 9.96 -11.52 21.80
C LYS A 187 8.46 -11.68 22.05
N VAL A 188 7.64 -10.76 21.56
CA VAL A 188 6.18 -10.78 21.81
C VAL A 188 5.46 -11.90 21.06
N LYS A 189 5.75 -12.10 19.76
CA LYS A 189 5.04 -13.08 18.94
C LYS A 189 5.56 -14.51 19.11
N PHE A 190 6.81 -14.69 19.53
CA PHE A 190 7.44 -16.02 19.59
C PHE A 190 8.09 -16.38 20.93
N GLY A 191 8.18 -15.47 21.89
CA GLY A 191 8.80 -15.72 23.20
C GLY A 191 10.31 -15.97 23.10
N ILE A 192 11.00 -15.25 22.21
CA ILE A 192 12.43 -15.42 21.95
C ILE A 192 13.16 -14.10 22.21
N PRO A 193 14.26 -14.08 23.00
CA PRO A 193 14.87 -15.23 23.70
C PRO A 193 14.05 -15.73 24.91
N GLU A 194 13.14 -14.90 25.41
CA GLU A 194 12.25 -15.19 26.54
C GLU A 194 10.88 -14.55 26.30
N ASN A 195 9.90 -14.85 27.15
CA ASN A 195 8.56 -14.27 27.03
C ASN A 195 8.60 -12.76 27.30
N ALA A 196 7.87 -11.99 26.49
CA ALA A 196 7.75 -10.55 26.68
C ALA A 196 6.99 -10.19 27.97
N THR A 197 7.45 -9.14 28.66
CA THR A 197 6.75 -8.53 29.79
C THR A 197 5.45 -7.84 29.33
N SER A 198 4.63 -7.40 30.29
CA SER A 198 3.41 -6.65 29.97
C SER A 198 3.73 -5.31 29.31
N GLU A 199 4.80 -4.65 29.74
CA GLU A 199 5.29 -3.38 29.21
C GLU A 199 5.79 -3.55 27.77
N GLU A 200 6.55 -4.62 27.51
CA GLU A 200 7.04 -4.95 26.16
C GLU A 200 5.88 -5.26 25.19
N LYS A 201 4.85 -5.98 25.66
CA LYS A 201 3.63 -6.22 24.87
C LYS A 201 2.87 -4.93 24.58
N ALA A 202 2.78 -4.02 25.56
CA ALA A 202 2.14 -2.73 25.38
C ALA A 202 2.89 -1.83 24.40
N LEU A 203 4.23 -1.77 24.52
CA LEU A 203 5.09 -1.06 23.58
C LEU A 203 4.95 -1.62 22.17
N PHE A 204 5.06 -2.94 21.99
CA PHE A 204 4.92 -3.57 20.69
C PHE A 204 3.57 -3.30 20.04
N LYS A 205 2.49 -3.28 20.84
CA LYS A 205 1.17 -2.92 20.35
C LYS A 205 1.14 -1.48 19.84
N SER A 206 1.67 -0.54 20.62
CA SER A 206 1.76 0.87 20.23
C SER A 206 2.61 1.05 18.96
N ASP A 207 3.76 0.40 18.86
CA ASP A 207 4.61 0.47 17.68
C ASP A 207 3.92 -0.13 16.46
N TRP A 208 3.27 -1.29 16.64
CA TRP A 208 2.52 -1.94 15.56
C TRP A 208 1.37 -1.07 15.05
N GLU A 209 0.63 -0.40 15.95
CA GLU A 209 -0.42 0.55 15.59
C GLU A 209 0.16 1.72 14.81
N ASN A 210 1.22 2.34 15.32
CA ASN A 210 1.85 3.50 14.68
C ASN A 210 2.40 3.16 13.29
N ILE A 211 3.04 2.00 13.12
CA ILE A 211 3.54 1.55 11.82
C ILE A 211 2.38 1.26 10.86
N ARG A 212 1.34 0.56 11.32
CA ARG A 212 0.14 0.26 10.50
C ARG A 212 -0.45 1.57 9.99
N ASP A 213 -0.69 2.50 10.89
CA ASP A 213 -1.31 3.79 10.58
C ASP A 213 -0.42 4.62 9.64
N ARG A 214 0.90 4.56 9.79
CA ARG A 214 1.85 5.20 8.88
C ARG A 214 1.71 4.66 7.45
N PHE A 215 1.60 3.34 7.27
CA PHE A 215 1.31 2.75 5.95
C PHE A 215 -0.06 3.16 5.40
N LEU A 216 -1.02 3.54 6.23
CA LEU A 216 -2.33 3.97 5.76
C LEU A 216 -2.38 5.47 5.42
N THR A 217 -1.52 6.29 6.04
CA THR A 217 -1.68 7.75 6.03
C THR A 217 -0.50 8.52 5.45
N SER A 218 0.71 7.98 5.47
CA SER A 218 1.90 8.66 4.96
C SER A 218 2.01 8.55 3.44
N PRO A 219 2.61 9.52 2.75
CA PRO A 219 2.88 9.42 1.31
C PRO A 219 3.97 8.38 1.02
N ASP A 220 3.97 7.81 -0.20
CA ASP A 220 4.87 6.71 -0.59
C ASP A 220 6.35 7.08 -0.44
N TRP A 221 6.75 8.31 -0.75
CA TRP A 221 8.14 8.78 -0.61
C TRP A 221 8.63 8.78 0.85
N GLN A 222 7.75 8.76 1.85
CA GLN A 222 8.13 8.59 3.27
C GLN A 222 8.25 7.13 3.70
N LEU A 223 7.74 6.20 2.89
CA LEU A 223 7.61 4.78 3.20
C LEU A 223 8.65 3.95 2.46
N PHE A 224 8.95 4.29 1.20
CA PHE A 224 9.74 3.46 0.30
C PHE A 224 10.99 4.17 -0.21
N ASP A 225 12.05 3.40 -0.41
CA ASP A 225 13.26 3.83 -1.10
C ASP A 225 13.01 3.95 -2.61
N GLY A 226 13.67 4.91 -3.26
CA GLY A 226 13.56 5.12 -4.71
C GLY A 226 12.25 5.80 -5.17
N VAL A 227 11.36 6.15 -4.25
CA VAL A 227 10.18 6.99 -4.54
C VAL A 227 10.50 8.43 -4.17
N GLU A 228 10.49 9.30 -5.16
CA GLU A 228 10.80 10.73 -4.99
C GLU A 228 9.59 11.51 -4.44
N GLU A 229 9.88 12.53 -3.64
CA GLU A 229 8.87 13.50 -3.25
C GLU A 229 8.49 14.32 -4.48
N PRO A 230 7.19 14.47 -4.80
CA PRO A 230 6.78 15.29 -5.94
C PRO A 230 7.28 16.72 -5.75
N GLU A 231 7.88 17.30 -6.80
CA GLU A 231 8.24 18.71 -6.78
C GLU A 231 6.97 19.55 -6.57
N GLU A 232 6.99 20.48 -5.61
CA GLU A 232 5.90 21.45 -5.47
C GLU A 232 5.71 22.16 -6.81
N GLU A 233 4.55 21.97 -7.45
CA GLU A 233 4.16 22.80 -8.57
C GLU A 233 4.14 24.25 -8.07
N ASN A 234 5.22 24.98 -8.34
CA ASN A 234 5.23 26.43 -8.21
C ASN A 234 4.09 26.93 -9.10
N ASP A 235 2.98 27.32 -8.50
CA ASP A 235 1.80 27.84 -9.18
C ASP A 235 2.18 29.15 -9.91
N VAL A 236 2.75 29.01 -11.10
CA VAL A 236 3.14 30.12 -11.98
C VAL A 236 1.90 30.91 -12.38
N ALA A 237 0.71 30.30 -12.34
CA ALA A 237 -0.55 30.98 -12.60
C ALA A 237 -0.90 31.96 -11.46
N GLY A 238 -0.74 31.55 -10.20
CA GLY A 238 -0.87 32.45 -9.05
C GLY A 238 0.11 33.63 -9.11
N GLY A 239 1.36 33.38 -9.48
CA GLY A 239 2.37 34.42 -9.70
C GLY A 239 2.00 35.39 -10.82
N ALA A 240 1.59 34.87 -11.99
CA ALA A 240 1.22 35.69 -13.14
C ALA A 240 -0.03 36.56 -12.88
N ILE A 241 -1.02 36.04 -12.14
CA ILE A 241 -2.20 36.80 -11.72
C ILE A 241 -1.80 37.92 -10.73
N PHE A 242 -0.91 37.63 -9.78
CA PHE A 242 -0.43 38.64 -8.83
C PHE A 242 0.38 39.76 -9.53
N PHE A 243 1.26 39.41 -10.46
CA PHE A 243 2.03 40.38 -11.24
C PHE A 243 1.16 41.26 -12.12
N SER A 244 0.12 40.71 -12.75
CA SER A 244 -0.81 41.49 -13.57
C SER A 244 -1.65 42.47 -12.74
N ILE A 245 -2.06 42.10 -11.53
CA ILE A 245 -2.72 43.03 -10.58
C ILE A 245 -1.77 44.17 -10.17
N LEU A 246 -0.50 43.86 -9.86
CA LEU A 246 0.51 44.87 -9.50
C LEU A 246 0.77 45.88 -10.62
N VAL A 247 0.85 45.42 -11.87
CA VAL A 247 1.04 46.30 -13.03
C VAL A 247 -0.17 47.23 -13.20
N ILE A 248 -1.40 46.71 -13.10
CA ILE A 248 -2.63 47.52 -13.22
C ILE A 248 -2.70 48.57 -12.09
N ALA A 249 -2.42 48.18 -10.85
CA ALA A 249 -2.40 49.10 -9.71
C ALA A 249 -1.37 50.23 -9.89
N SER A 250 -0.19 49.89 -10.43
CA SER A 250 0.87 50.86 -10.74
C SER A 250 0.44 51.86 -11.82
N PHE A 251 -0.21 51.40 -12.89
CA PHE A 251 -0.74 52.28 -13.93
C PHE A 251 -1.84 53.21 -13.43
N LEU A 252 -2.73 52.72 -12.56
CA LEU A 252 -3.78 53.54 -11.95
C LEU A 252 -3.21 54.62 -11.03
N LEU A 253 -2.20 54.30 -10.23
CA LEU A 253 -1.49 55.26 -9.38
C LEU A 253 -0.82 56.37 -10.20
N VAL A 254 -0.09 56.00 -11.26
CA VAL A 254 0.55 56.98 -12.16
C VAL A 254 -0.50 57.87 -12.84
N SER A 255 -1.61 57.29 -13.30
CA SER A 255 -2.71 58.04 -13.94
C SER A 255 -3.39 59.02 -12.98
N LEU A 256 -3.61 58.62 -11.72
CA LEU A 256 -4.14 59.49 -10.67
C LEU A 256 -3.17 60.64 -10.34
N MET A 257 -1.86 60.36 -10.27
CA MET A 257 -0.85 61.39 -10.03
C MET A 257 -0.78 62.40 -11.18
N TYR A 258 -0.89 61.95 -12.44
CA TYR A 258 -0.94 62.84 -13.61
C TYR A 258 -2.23 63.67 -13.67
N SER A 259 -3.39 63.08 -13.36
CA SER A 259 -4.66 63.80 -13.34
C SER A 259 -4.74 64.86 -12.23
N LYS A 260 -4.04 64.65 -11.10
CA LYS A 260 -3.97 65.62 -10.02
C LYS A 260 -3.04 66.80 -10.37
N ARG A 261 -1.95 66.54 -11.10
CA ARG A 261 -1.01 67.57 -11.59
C ARG A 261 -1.57 68.45 -12.70
N SER A 262 -2.53 67.99 -13.50
CA SER A 262 -3.14 68.80 -14.58
C SER A 262 -4.27 69.72 -14.10
N LYS A 263 -4.60 69.70 -12.80
CA LYS A 263 -5.64 70.53 -12.17
C LYS A 263 -5.07 71.60 -11.22
N GLU A 264 -3.75 71.70 -11.11
CA GLU A 264 -3.03 72.83 -10.50
C GLU A 264 -2.49 73.75 -11.61
#